data_AF-A0A8H5B007-F1
#
_entry.id   AF-A0A8H5B007-F1
#
_cell.length_a   1.000
_cell.length_b   1.000
_cell.length_c   1.000
_cell.angle_alpha   90.00
_cell.angle_beta   90.00
_cell.angle_gamma   90.00
#
_symmetry.space_group_name_H-M   'P 1'
#
loop_
_entity.id
_entity.type
_entity.pdbx_description
1 polymer ?
#
loop_
_entity_poly.entity_id
_entity_poly.type
_entity_poly.pdbx_seq_one_letter_code
_entity_poly.pdbx_strand_id
1 'polypeptide(L)'
;MNNTHLRFAGLPMDIGRIILEEAVSDATPMSWKWALLSKRVRTWLEPVLYRHVLLDDQASFAAFHASIMAHPAKSPNFFAMHVKTLAIPRGWAYPPSQVLEVLEACSGVHTLLLRLLPLTAECAAVFDVTALSLAPRRLSIFIPTFGGFSHSIFRNLTHLELLFGHPGVMEWDWADLKGMESLTHLCVRGPENFFCSLEESGAFLEGILPLVPISVGVIVLWVRVTSLRGAEKLGGMDPRVVVLETSGKEKYVDCEEAVVSPHVIFRNHMDLRNDWMYVACREEDYWSQAERKVQKRRHR
;
A
#
# COMPACT_ATOMS: atom_id res chain seq x y z
N MET A 1 42.92 -20.23 -25.26
CA MET A 1 41.45 -20.06 -25.21
C MET A 1 41.17 -18.57 -25.32
N ASN A 2 40.61 -18.13 -26.45
CA ASN A 2 40.34 -16.71 -26.67
C ASN A 2 39.13 -16.30 -25.82
N ASN A 3 39.38 -15.52 -24.77
CA ASN A 3 38.36 -14.97 -23.89
C ASN A 3 37.66 -13.81 -24.62
N THR A 4 36.68 -14.14 -25.47
CA THR A 4 35.85 -13.13 -26.12
C THR A 4 34.92 -12.54 -25.08
N HIS A 5 35.36 -11.46 -24.43
CA HIS A 5 34.51 -10.67 -23.56
C HIS A 5 33.31 -10.14 -24.36
N LEU A 6 32.11 -10.62 -24.01
CA LEU A 6 30.85 -10.06 -24.49
C LEU A 6 30.81 -8.57 -24.13
N ARG A 7 30.86 -7.70 -25.14
CA ARG A 7 30.70 -6.26 -24.96
C ARG A 7 29.21 -5.93 -25.04
N PHE A 8 28.71 -5.15 -24.08
CA PHE A 8 27.32 -4.67 -24.09
C PHE A 8 26.96 -3.93 -25.39
N ALA A 9 27.92 -3.22 -25.99
CA ALA A 9 27.77 -2.54 -27.27
C ALA A 9 27.50 -3.47 -28.47
N GLY A 10 27.76 -4.78 -28.33
CA GLY A 10 27.49 -5.79 -29.35
C GLY A 10 26.12 -6.48 -29.20
N LEU A 11 25.34 -6.14 -28.16
CA LEU A 11 24.02 -6.72 -27.95
C LEU A 11 22.97 -6.06 -28.87
N PRO A 12 21.99 -6.83 -29.37
CA PRO A 12 20.78 -6.26 -29.96
C PRO A 12 20.11 -5.26 -29.01
N MET A 13 19.49 -4.23 -29.59
CA MET A 13 18.98 -3.08 -28.84
C MET A 13 17.88 -3.45 -27.84
N ASP A 14 16.96 -4.30 -28.27
CA ASP A 14 15.87 -4.89 -27.47
C ASP A 14 16.40 -5.72 -26.31
N ILE A 15 17.42 -6.56 -26.54
CA ILE A 15 18.07 -7.35 -25.49
C ILE A 15 18.76 -6.45 -24.47
N GLY A 16 19.51 -5.44 -24.93
CA GLY A 16 20.14 -4.46 -24.05
C GLY A 16 19.11 -3.70 -23.22
N ARG A 17 17.97 -3.34 -23.81
CA ARG A 17 16.85 -2.71 -23.11
C ARG A 17 16.28 -3.62 -22.02
N ILE A 18 15.94 -4.87 -22.34
CA ILE A 18 15.37 -5.83 -21.37
C ILE A 18 16.32 -6.05 -20.19
N ILE A 19 17.62 -6.23 -20.45
CA ILE A 19 18.62 -6.41 -19.39
C ILE A 19 18.66 -5.19 -18.46
N LEU A 20 18.61 -3.97 -19.02
CA LEU A 20 18.63 -2.74 -18.23
C LEU A 20 17.34 -2.55 -17.44
N GLU A 21 16.18 -2.82 -18.04
CA GLU A 21 14.87 -2.74 -17.37
C GLU A 21 14.78 -3.75 -16.21
N GLU A 22 15.25 -4.99 -16.41
CA GLU A 22 15.30 -6.02 -15.37
C GLU A 22 16.25 -5.64 -14.24
N ALA A 23 17.46 -5.18 -14.57
CA ALA A 23 18.45 -4.74 -13.58
C ALA A 23 17.96 -3.55 -12.73
N VAL A 24 17.12 -2.68 -13.29
CA VAL A 24 16.48 -1.57 -12.56
C VAL A 24 15.29 -2.05 -11.73
N SER A 25 14.54 -3.05 -12.21
CA SER A 25 13.35 -3.60 -11.54
C SER A 25 13.69 -4.33 -10.24
N ASP A 26 14.90 -4.90 -10.14
CA ASP A 26 15.44 -5.52 -8.91
C ASP A 26 15.74 -4.52 -7.78
N ALA A 27 15.25 -3.28 -7.87
CA ALA A 27 15.23 -2.26 -6.82
C ALA A 27 16.59 -2.00 -6.15
N THR A 28 17.67 -2.06 -6.92
CA THR A 28 19.00 -1.73 -6.41
C THR A 28 19.05 -0.26 -5.97
N PRO A 29 19.57 0.03 -4.76
CA PRO A 29 19.86 1.41 -4.38
C PRO A 29 20.77 1.99 -5.48
N MET A 30 20.36 3.10 -6.10
CA MET A 30 21.04 3.74 -7.24
C MET A 30 20.69 3.25 -8.65
N SER A 31 19.65 2.44 -8.85
CA SER A 31 19.15 2.07 -10.19
C SER A 31 18.88 3.27 -11.10
N TRP A 32 18.47 4.42 -10.53
CA TRP A 32 18.27 5.68 -11.26
C TRP A 32 19.53 6.20 -11.97
N LYS A 33 20.75 5.88 -11.49
CA LYS A 33 22.00 6.32 -12.13
C LYS A 33 22.18 5.72 -13.52
N TRP A 34 21.55 4.58 -13.80
CA TRP A 34 21.60 3.93 -15.10
C TRP A 34 20.91 4.78 -16.18
N ALA A 35 19.88 5.54 -15.80
CA ALA A 35 19.23 6.51 -16.68
C ALA A 35 20.10 7.74 -17.02
N LEU A 36 21.28 7.87 -16.41
CA LEU A 36 22.26 8.91 -16.74
C LEU A 36 23.26 8.47 -17.82
N LEU A 37 23.31 7.18 -18.17
CA LEU A 37 24.30 6.65 -19.12
C LEU A 37 24.16 7.25 -20.52
N SER A 38 22.93 7.41 -21.01
CA SER A 38 22.64 8.08 -22.29
C SER A 38 21.18 8.51 -22.38
N LYS A 39 20.86 9.43 -23.29
CA LYS A 39 19.46 9.85 -23.57
C LYS A 39 18.56 8.66 -23.93
N ARG A 40 19.08 7.71 -24.72
CA ARG A 40 18.34 6.52 -25.14
C ARG A 40 18.07 5.56 -23.97
N VAL A 41 19.08 5.29 -23.15
CA VAL A 41 18.89 4.46 -21.94
C VAL A 41 17.89 5.12 -21.00
N ARG A 42 17.94 6.45 -20.85
CA ARG A 42 16.94 7.21 -20.09
C ARG A 42 15.51 6.95 -20.58
N THR A 43 15.28 7.01 -21.89
CA THR A 43 13.92 6.77 -22.45
C THR A 43 13.40 5.35 -22.21
N TRP A 44 14.29 4.37 -22.03
CA TRP A 44 13.91 3.01 -21.66
C TRP A 44 13.61 2.90 -20.16
N LEU A 45 14.44 3.50 -19.33
CA LEU A 45 14.42 3.30 -17.89
C LEU A 45 13.45 4.23 -17.15
N GLU A 46 13.16 5.43 -17.65
CA GLU A 46 12.22 6.35 -16.98
C GLU A 46 10.84 5.72 -16.73
N PRO A 47 10.18 5.06 -17.69
CA PRO A 47 8.93 4.34 -17.44
C PRO A 47 9.01 3.33 -16.28
N VAL A 48 10.13 2.62 -16.15
CA VAL A 48 10.34 1.62 -15.10
C VAL A 48 10.61 2.30 -13.75
N LEU A 49 11.46 3.33 -13.74
CA LEU A 49 11.82 4.10 -12.53
C LEU A 49 10.61 4.84 -11.93
N TYR A 50 9.69 5.33 -12.77
CA TYR A 50 8.49 6.03 -12.34
C TYR A 50 7.33 5.08 -12.01
N ARG A 51 7.48 3.77 -12.20
CA ARG A 51 6.39 2.81 -11.95
C ARG A 51 5.93 2.79 -10.50
N HIS A 52 6.87 2.95 -9.57
CA HIS A 52 6.65 2.92 -8.12
C HIS A 52 7.19 4.22 -7.51
N VAL A 53 6.30 5.15 -7.17
CA VAL A 53 6.66 6.46 -6.62
C VAL A 53 6.32 6.53 -5.13
N LEU A 54 7.32 6.88 -4.33
CA LEU A 54 7.24 6.98 -2.88
C LEU A 54 7.66 8.38 -2.43
N LEU A 55 6.72 9.14 -1.88
CA LEU A 55 6.90 10.53 -1.46
C LEU A 55 6.89 10.63 0.07
N ASP A 56 7.91 10.05 0.71
CA ASP A 56 7.98 9.90 2.18
C ASP A 56 8.60 11.09 2.90
N ASP A 57 9.21 12.02 2.18
CA ASP A 57 9.76 13.25 2.74
C ASP A 57 9.49 14.47 1.85
N GLN A 58 9.61 15.65 2.46
CA GLN A 58 9.35 16.93 1.79
C GLN A 58 10.21 17.13 0.53
N ALA A 59 11.46 16.68 0.53
CA ALA A 59 12.36 16.87 -0.61
C ALA A 59 11.93 16.00 -1.79
N SER A 60 11.61 14.72 -1.53
CA SER A 60 11.09 13.79 -2.54
C SER A 60 9.76 14.27 -3.13
N PHE A 61 8.83 14.74 -2.28
CA PHE A 61 7.55 15.28 -2.71
C PHE A 61 7.73 16.53 -3.59
N ALA A 62 8.50 17.52 -3.10
CA ALA A 62 8.73 18.76 -3.84
C ALA A 62 9.45 18.53 -5.18
N ALA A 63 10.44 17.62 -5.24
CA ALA A 63 11.13 17.28 -6.47
C ALA A 63 10.21 16.59 -7.49
N PHE A 64 9.33 15.71 -7.03
CA PHE A 64 8.35 15.03 -7.87
C PHE A 64 7.29 15.99 -8.40
N HIS A 65 6.72 16.81 -7.51
CA HIS A 65 5.77 17.87 -7.86
C HIS A 65 6.36 18.86 -8.86
N ALA A 66 7.59 19.36 -8.62
CA ALA A 66 8.29 20.21 -9.58
C ALA A 66 8.52 19.52 -10.93
N SER A 67 8.75 18.20 -10.95
CA SER A 67 8.89 17.44 -12.21
C SER A 67 7.59 17.36 -13.00
N ILE A 68 6.44 17.35 -12.34
CA ILE A 68 5.12 17.44 -12.97
C ILE A 68 4.92 18.84 -13.56
N MET A 69 5.25 19.88 -12.79
CA MET A 69 4.96 21.27 -13.18
C MET A 69 5.93 21.85 -14.22
N ALA A 70 7.21 21.49 -14.15
CA ALA A 70 8.26 22.20 -14.90
C ALA A 70 8.69 21.52 -16.21
N HIS A 71 8.30 20.26 -16.46
CA HIS A 71 8.98 19.46 -17.47
C HIS A 71 8.16 19.28 -18.76
N PRO A 72 8.39 20.08 -19.83
CA PRO A 72 7.63 19.96 -21.08
C PRO A 72 7.78 18.59 -21.76
N ALA A 73 8.88 17.87 -21.49
CA ALA A 73 9.08 16.51 -22.01
C ALA A 73 8.31 15.42 -21.24
N LYS A 74 7.77 15.71 -20.05
CA LYS A 74 6.96 14.77 -19.24
C LYS A 74 5.57 15.36 -19.11
N SER A 75 4.76 15.19 -20.15
CA SER A 75 3.36 15.61 -20.11
C SER A 75 2.62 14.88 -18.98
N PRO A 76 1.48 15.40 -18.50
CA PRO A 76 0.62 14.68 -17.55
C PRO A 76 0.31 13.23 -17.99
N ASN A 77 0.21 12.99 -19.30
CA ASN A 77 0.02 11.65 -19.87
C ASN A 77 1.17 10.68 -19.55
N PHE A 78 2.42 11.17 -19.42
CA PHE A 78 3.55 10.33 -19.02
C PHE A 78 3.33 9.74 -17.62
N PHE A 79 2.99 10.59 -16.65
CA PHE A 79 2.77 10.15 -15.27
C PHE A 79 1.56 9.23 -15.16
N ALA A 80 0.45 9.56 -15.82
CA ALA A 80 -0.74 8.71 -15.88
C ALA A 80 -0.43 7.33 -16.49
N MET A 81 0.40 7.28 -17.54
CA MET A 81 0.75 6.04 -18.21
C MET A 81 1.72 5.17 -17.40
N HIS A 82 2.66 5.77 -16.68
CA HIS A 82 3.78 5.03 -16.10
C HIS A 82 3.70 4.85 -14.58
N VAL A 83 3.12 5.78 -13.82
CA VAL A 83 2.97 5.63 -12.37
C VAL A 83 1.85 4.62 -12.09
N LYS A 84 2.20 3.49 -11.47
CA LYS A 84 1.25 2.40 -11.12
C LYS A 84 1.05 2.25 -9.62
N THR A 85 2.08 2.59 -8.86
CA THR A 85 2.02 2.63 -7.40
C THR A 85 2.44 4.01 -6.94
N LEU A 86 1.57 4.68 -6.18
CA LEU A 86 1.84 5.99 -5.59
C LEU A 86 1.61 5.90 -4.08
N ALA A 87 2.64 6.20 -3.30
CA ALA A 87 2.56 6.24 -1.85
C ALA A 87 2.94 7.62 -1.32
N ILE A 88 2.01 8.22 -0.57
CA ILE A 88 2.15 9.50 0.12
C ILE A 88 1.87 9.25 1.61
N PRO A 89 2.81 8.61 2.34
CA PRO A 89 2.61 8.16 3.73
C PRO A 89 2.55 9.31 4.74
N ARG A 90 2.96 10.52 4.34
CA ARG A 90 2.91 11.75 5.15
C ARG A 90 2.13 12.84 4.43
N GLY A 91 1.02 12.48 3.76
CA GLY A 91 0.22 13.42 2.98
C GLY A 91 -0.20 14.67 3.76
N TRP A 92 -0.45 14.53 5.07
CA TRP A 92 -0.76 15.64 5.97
C TRP A 92 0.36 16.71 6.10
N ALA A 93 1.59 16.39 5.72
CA ALA A 93 2.72 17.32 5.75
C ALA A 93 2.81 18.19 4.49
N TYR A 94 1.97 17.94 3.48
CA TYR A 94 2.06 18.59 2.17
C TYR A 94 0.84 19.49 1.91
N PRO A 95 1.00 20.58 1.14
CA PRO A 95 -0.12 21.43 0.75
C PRO A 95 -1.20 20.62 -0.01
N PRO A 96 -2.48 20.68 0.38
CA PRO A 96 -3.56 19.93 -0.24
C PRO A 96 -3.64 20.09 -1.77
N SER A 97 -3.44 21.31 -2.28
CA SER A 97 -3.44 21.60 -3.72
C SER A 97 -2.32 20.88 -4.48
N GLN A 98 -1.12 20.78 -3.91
CA GLN A 98 -0.01 20.07 -4.55
C GLN A 98 -0.24 18.56 -4.55
N VAL A 99 -0.87 18.03 -3.50
CA VAL A 99 -1.25 16.61 -3.46
C VAL A 99 -2.29 16.31 -4.55
N LEU A 100 -3.27 17.20 -4.76
CA LEU A 100 -4.23 17.08 -5.85
C LEU A 100 -3.56 17.07 -7.22
N GLU A 101 -2.68 18.04 -7.51
CA GLU A 101 -1.95 18.10 -8.79
C GLU A 101 -1.13 16.82 -9.05
N VAL A 102 -0.53 16.25 -8.00
CA VAL A 102 0.15 14.94 -8.07
C VAL A 102 -0.82 13.81 -8.41
N LEU A 103 -1.96 13.76 -7.74
CA LEU A 103 -2.99 12.73 -7.95
C LEU A 103 -3.60 12.82 -9.36
N GLU A 104 -3.87 14.02 -9.86
CA GLU A 104 -4.36 14.29 -11.21
C GLU A 104 -3.38 13.82 -12.29
N ALA A 105 -2.10 14.17 -12.12
CA ALA A 105 -1.05 13.73 -13.04
C ALA A 105 -0.89 12.21 -13.03
N CYS A 106 -1.17 11.55 -11.90
CA CYS A 106 -1.00 10.10 -11.71
C CYS A 106 -2.33 9.32 -11.83
N SER A 107 -3.24 9.74 -12.72
CA SER A 107 -4.58 9.14 -12.84
C SER A 107 -4.63 7.63 -13.14
N GLY A 108 -3.57 7.06 -13.73
CA GLY A 108 -3.44 5.62 -14.01
C GLY A 108 -2.89 4.76 -12.87
N VAL A 109 -2.87 5.27 -11.64
CA VAL A 109 -2.45 4.54 -10.43
C VAL A 109 -3.38 3.36 -10.14
N HIS A 110 -2.78 2.21 -9.82
CA HIS A 110 -3.47 0.98 -9.43
C HIS A 110 -3.37 0.71 -7.93
N THR A 111 -2.26 1.12 -7.32
CA THR A 111 -2.02 0.99 -5.87
C THR A 111 -1.79 2.38 -5.29
N LEU A 112 -2.70 2.82 -4.43
CA LEU A 112 -2.65 4.13 -3.79
C LEU A 112 -2.53 3.97 -2.29
N LEU A 113 -1.47 4.53 -1.70
CA LEU A 113 -1.36 4.74 -0.27
C LEU A 113 -1.39 6.23 0.00
N LEU A 114 -2.43 6.70 0.69
CA LEU A 114 -2.67 8.11 0.92
C LEU A 114 -3.02 8.35 2.39
N ARG A 115 -2.07 8.90 3.15
CA ARG A 115 -2.23 9.21 4.57
C ARG A 115 -2.36 10.70 4.77
N LEU A 116 -3.57 11.18 4.51
CA LEU A 116 -3.96 12.58 4.72
C LEU A 116 -4.80 12.65 6.00
N LEU A 117 -4.53 13.67 6.82
CA LEU A 117 -5.40 13.99 7.95
C LEU A 117 -6.43 15.03 7.47
N PRO A 118 -7.74 14.79 7.64
CA PRO A 118 -8.74 15.80 7.37
C PRO A 118 -8.70 16.83 8.50
N LEU A 119 -7.79 17.78 8.40
CA LEU A 119 -7.66 18.87 9.38
C LEU A 119 -8.41 20.13 8.94
N THR A 120 -8.76 20.26 7.66
CA THR A 120 -9.35 21.48 7.09
C THR A 120 -10.41 21.18 6.03
N ALA A 121 -11.30 22.15 5.76
CA ALA A 121 -12.26 22.09 4.66
C ALA A 121 -11.58 21.95 3.29
N GLU A 122 -10.35 22.45 3.14
CA GLU A 122 -9.55 22.26 1.93
C GLU A 122 -9.19 20.79 1.71
N CYS A 123 -8.86 20.04 2.79
CA CYS A 123 -8.69 18.59 2.68
C CYS A 123 -9.98 17.92 2.21
N ALA A 124 -11.15 18.34 2.69
CA ALA A 124 -12.42 17.78 2.20
C ALA A 124 -12.62 18.00 0.70
N ALA A 125 -12.18 19.14 0.15
CA ALA A 125 -12.19 19.39 -1.30
C ALA A 125 -11.19 18.47 -2.05
N VAL A 126 -10.04 18.13 -1.46
CA VAL A 126 -9.17 17.06 -2.00
C VAL A 126 -9.92 15.74 -2.13
N PHE A 127 -10.85 15.50 -1.21
CA PHE A 127 -11.63 14.27 -1.13
C PHE A 127 -12.91 14.24 -1.93
N ASP A 128 -13.27 15.34 -2.57
CA ASP A 128 -14.15 15.30 -3.73
C ASP A 128 -13.39 14.76 -4.96
N VAL A 129 -12.73 13.61 -4.74
CA VAL A 129 -12.04 12.78 -5.73
C VAL A 129 -13.03 12.30 -6.79
N THR A 130 -14.33 12.58 -6.68
CA THR A 130 -15.29 12.35 -7.75
C THR A 130 -14.90 13.13 -9.03
N ALA A 131 -14.20 14.26 -8.89
CA ALA A 131 -13.56 14.97 -9.99
C ALA A 131 -12.32 14.25 -10.54
N LEU A 132 -11.62 13.50 -9.71
CA LEU A 132 -10.44 12.74 -10.10
C LEU A 132 -10.85 11.42 -10.75
N SER A 133 -10.30 11.13 -11.93
CA SER A 133 -10.50 9.87 -12.65
C SER A 133 -9.76 8.68 -12.03
N LEU A 134 -9.50 8.71 -10.72
CA LEU A 134 -8.78 7.67 -10.00
C LEU A 134 -9.68 6.44 -9.77
N ALA A 135 -9.15 5.28 -10.14
CA ALA A 135 -9.79 3.99 -9.92
C ALA A 135 -8.75 2.94 -9.47
N PRO A 136 -8.11 3.14 -8.30
CA PRO A 136 -7.15 2.16 -7.80
C PRO A 136 -7.83 0.82 -7.56
N ARG A 137 -7.04 -0.26 -7.57
CA ARG A 137 -7.46 -1.61 -7.15
C ARG A 137 -7.02 -1.91 -5.72
N ARG A 138 -5.93 -1.27 -5.25
CA ARG A 138 -5.46 -1.35 -3.87
C ARG A 138 -5.42 0.05 -3.28
N LEU A 139 -6.09 0.24 -2.16
CA LEU A 139 -6.16 1.53 -1.48
C LEU A 139 -5.80 1.38 0.00
N SER A 140 -4.89 2.21 0.48
CA SER A 140 -4.62 2.41 1.91
C SER A 140 -4.91 3.87 2.25
N ILE A 141 -5.88 4.12 3.12
CA ILE A 141 -6.35 5.47 3.42
C ILE A 141 -6.68 5.67 4.89
N PHE A 142 -6.62 6.92 5.33
CA PHE A 142 -7.12 7.36 6.63
C PHE A 142 -8.60 7.73 6.54
N ILE A 143 -9.39 7.52 7.59
CA ILE A 143 -10.86 7.30 7.44
C ILE A 143 -11.84 8.43 7.74
N PRO A 144 -11.53 9.53 8.44
CA PRO A 144 -12.47 10.65 8.43
C PRO A 144 -12.51 11.36 7.06
N THR A 145 -11.89 10.78 6.05
CA THR A 145 -11.69 11.31 4.72
C THR A 145 -12.95 11.23 3.84
N PHE A 146 -13.78 10.19 3.99
CA PHE A 146 -14.96 9.99 3.15
C PHE A 146 -16.17 9.66 4.03
N GLY A 147 -17.30 10.31 3.79
CA GLY A 147 -18.55 10.07 4.52
C GLY A 147 -19.24 8.73 4.24
N GLY A 148 -18.49 7.70 3.79
CA GLY A 148 -19.03 6.39 3.38
C GLY A 148 -18.15 5.67 2.37
N PHE A 149 -18.56 4.47 1.95
CA PHE A 149 -17.93 3.72 0.86
C PHE A 149 -18.58 3.98 -0.51
N SER A 150 -19.53 4.91 -0.58
CA SER A 150 -20.24 5.30 -1.81
C SER A 150 -19.37 6.06 -2.84
N HIS A 151 -18.19 6.53 -2.43
CA HIS A 151 -17.29 7.29 -3.30
C HIS A 151 -16.72 6.42 -4.44
N SER A 152 -16.58 6.99 -5.65
CA SER A 152 -16.15 6.29 -6.87
C SER A 152 -14.81 5.55 -6.74
N ILE A 153 -13.87 6.09 -5.96
CA ILE A 153 -12.57 5.48 -5.64
C ILE A 153 -12.69 4.06 -5.05
N PHE A 154 -13.81 3.72 -4.41
CA PHE A 154 -14.04 2.41 -3.78
C PHE A 154 -14.60 1.35 -4.74
N ARG A 155 -15.11 1.75 -5.92
CA ARG A 155 -15.93 0.90 -6.80
C ARG A 155 -15.24 -0.38 -7.29
N ASN A 156 -13.93 -0.31 -7.55
CA ASN A 156 -13.17 -1.41 -8.16
C ASN A 156 -12.06 -1.96 -7.24
N LEU A 157 -12.16 -1.71 -5.94
CA LEU A 157 -11.13 -2.13 -5.00
C LEU A 157 -11.16 -3.63 -4.77
N THR A 158 -9.99 -4.25 -4.84
CA THR A 158 -9.75 -5.62 -4.39
C THR A 158 -9.09 -5.67 -3.03
N HIS A 159 -8.27 -4.67 -2.69
CA HIS A 159 -7.62 -4.52 -1.39
C HIS A 159 -7.90 -3.15 -0.80
N LEU A 160 -8.36 -3.13 0.45
CA LEU A 160 -8.63 -1.91 1.19
C LEU A 160 -7.95 -2.00 2.55
N GLU A 161 -7.05 -1.06 2.85
CA GLU A 161 -6.51 -0.83 4.18
C GLU A 161 -7.09 0.46 4.75
N LEU A 162 -7.63 0.31 5.94
CA LEU A 162 -8.39 1.30 6.66
C LEU A 162 -7.61 1.73 7.90
N LEU A 163 -7.11 2.97 7.89
CA LEU A 163 -6.35 3.56 9.00
C LEU A 163 -7.24 4.48 9.82
N PHE A 164 -7.43 4.14 11.09
CA PHE A 164 -8.12 4.98 12.06
C PHE A 164 -7.11 5.77 12.88
N GLY A 165 -7.41 7.04 13.16
CA GLY A 165 -6.59 7.82 14.11
C GLY A 165 -7.39 8.62 15.12
N HIS A 166 -8.72 8.50 15.12
CA HIS A 166 -9.56 9.11 16.14
C HIS A 166 -10.61 8.11 16.67
N PRO A 167 -10.95 8.16 17.97
CA PRO A 167 -12.02 7.41 18.60
C PRO A 167 -13.37 7.37 17.86
N GLY A 168 -13.72 8.50 17.23
CA GLY A 168 -15.03 8.74 16.62
C GLY A 168 -15.33 7.89 15.38
N VAL A 169 -14.41 7.05 14.92
CA VAL A 169 -14.59 6.23 13.72
C VAL A 169 -15.62 5.09 13.91
N MET A 170 -16.07 4.84 15.14
CA MET A 170 -17.24 3.97 15.37
C MET A 170 -18.53 4.50 14.70
N GLU A 171 -18.54 5.77 14.28
CA GLU A 171 -19.67 6.40 13.59
C GLU A 171 -19.65 6.21 12.06
N TRP A 172 -18.65 5.51 11.51
CA TRP A 172 -18.66 5.24 10.06
C TRP A 172 -19.77 4.25 9.70
N ASP A 173 -20.49 4.52 8.61
CA ASP A 173 -21.48 3.60 8.09
C ASP A 173 -20.81 2.38 7.42
N TRP A 174 -20.52 1.38 8.25
CA TRP A 174 -19.99 0.09 7.82
C TRP A 174 -20.98 -0.71 6.97
N ALA A 175 -22.26 -0.34 6.92
CA ALA A 175 -23.24 -1.06 6.13
C ALA A 175 -22.95 -0.96 4.62
N ASP A 176 -22.43 0.19 4.18
CA ASP A 176 -22.01 0.44 2.80
C ASP A 176 -20.90 -0.51 2.33
N LEU A 177 -20.11 -1.07 3.26
CA LEU A 177 -19.06 -2.05 2.93
C LEU A 177 -19.63 -3.25 2.18
N LYS A 178 -20.90 -3.65 2.46
CA LYS A 178 -21.59 -4.75 1.77
C LYS A 178 -21.69 -4.56 0.27
N GLY A 179 -21.72 -3.32 -0.22
CA GLY A 179 -21.81 -3.00 -1.65
C GLY A 179 -20.49 -3.16 -2.41
N MET A 180 -19.37 -3.42 -1.72
CA MET A 180 -18.05 -3.55 -2.34
C MET A 180 -17.80 -4.97 -2.86
N GLU A 181 -18.53 -5.37 -3.90
CA GLU A 181 -18.51 -6.75 -4.44
C GLU A 181 -17.13 -7.21 -4.96
N SER A 182 -16.27 -6.28 -5.39
CA SER A 182 -14.91 -6.60 -5.85
C SER A 182 -13.91 -6.76 -4.72
N LEU A 183 -14.28 -6.40 -3.48
CA LEU A 183 -13.36 -6.39 -2.35
C LEU A 183 -13.07 -7.83 -1.92
N THR A 184 -11.78 -8.18 -1.90
CA THR A 184 -11.29 -9.53 -1.52
C THR A 184 -10.44 -9.51 -0.25
N HIS A 185 -9.84 -8.36 0.03
CA HIS A 185 -8.89 -8.14 1.12
C HIS A 185 -9.26 -6.88 1.88
N LEU A 186 -9.49 -7.03 3.18
CA LEU A 186 -9.77 -5.91 4.08
C LEU A 186 -8.72 -5.88 5.18
N CYS A 187 -8.00 -4.78 5.34
CA CYS A 187 -7.13 -4.52 6.48
C CYS A 187 -7.73 -3.38 7.30
N VAL A 188 -7.81 -3.56 8.61
CA VAL A 188 -8.32 -2.55 9.51
C VAL A 188 -7.29 -2.30 10.60
N ARG A 189 -6.89 -1.02 10.74
CA ARG A 189 -5.89 -0.58 11.71
C ARG A 189 -6.48 0.47 12.64
N GLY A 190 -6.43 0.17 13.92
CA GLY A 190 -6.76 1.10 15.00
C GLY A 190 -5.79 2.27 15.09
N PRO A 191 -6.21 3.39 15.71
CA PRO A 191 -5.26 4.34 16.26
C PRO A 191 -4.29 3.57 17.19
N GLU A 192 -3.02 3.96 17.18
CA GLU A 192 -1.96 3.30 17.96
C GLU A 192 -2.27 3.24 19.48
N ASN A 193 -3.22 4.06 19.94
CA ASN A 193 -3.68 4.18 21.31
C ASN A 193 -5.14 3.76 21.55
N PHE A 194 -5.86 3.18 20.57
CA PHE A 194 -7.32 2.93 20.72
C PHE A 194 -7.70 1.46 20.84
N PHE A 195 -6.96 0.55 20.20
CA PHE A 195 -7.05 -0.87 20.55
C PHE A 195 -6.16 -1.12 21.76
N CYS A 196 -6.50 -0.48 22.87
CA CYS A 196 -5.76 -0.63 24.12
C CYS A 196 -6.03 -2.00 24.76
N SER A 197 -7.21 -2.56 24.51
CA SER A 197 -7.58 -3.88 25.01
C SER A 197 -7.95 -4.85 23.89
N LEU A 198 -7.70 -6.13 24.17
CA LEU A 198 -8.16 -7.23 23.33
C LEU A 198 -9.69 -7.27 23.21
N GLU A 199 -10.38 -6.82 24.25
CA GLU A 199 -11.84 -6.80 24.33
C GLU A 199 -12.44 -5.79 23.35
N GLU A 200 -11.89 -4.58 23.28
CA GLU A 200 -12.32 -3.56 22.31
C GLU A 200 -12.09 -4.01 20.87
N SER A 201 -10.94 -4.64 20.58
CA SER A 201 -10.67 -5.22 19.26
C SER A 201 -11.64 -6.35 18.91
N GLY A 202 -11.99 -7.19 19.88
CA GLY A 202 -12.96 -8.26 19.71
C GLY A 202 -14.36 -7.72 19.43
N ALA A 203 -14.83 -6.78 20.26
CA ALA A 203 -16.13 -6.13 20.08
C ALA A 203 -16.24 -5.39 18.74
N PHE A 204 -15.16 -4.71 18.33
CA PHE A 204 -15.08 -4.10 17.00
C PHE A 204 -15.23 -5.14 15.88
N LEU A 205 -14.46 -6.24 15.94
CA LEU A 205 -14.59 -7.33 14.97
C LEU A 205 -16.01 -7.90 14.94
N GLU A 206 -16.61 -8.20 16.08
CA GLU A 206 -17.98 -8.71 16.17
C GLU A 206 -18.99 -7.78 15.49
N GLY A 207 -18.82 -6.46 15.63
CA GLY A 207 -19.65 -5.47 14.97
C GLY A 207 -19.48 -5.44 13.45
N ILE A 208 -18.24 -5.53 12.95
CA ILE A 208 -17.98 -5.38 11.51
C ILE A 208 -18.15 -6.68 10.72
N LEU A 209 -17.90 -7.85 11.32
CA LEU A 209 -17.90 -9.14 10.60
C LEU A 209 -19.20 -9.43 9.83
N PRO A 210 -20.41 -9.15 10.36
CA PRO A 210 -21.67 -9.30 9.62
C PRO A 210 -21.86 -8.31 8.46
N LEU A 211 -21.04 -7.26 8.40
CA LEU A 211 -21.08 -6.19 7.39
C LEU A 211 -20.04 -6.39 6.29
N VAL A 212 -19.03 -7.22 6.52
CA VAL A 212 -18.00 -7.55 5.53
C VAL A 212 -18.62 -8.40 4.39
N PRO A 213 -18.45 -8.01 3.11
CA PRO A 213 -18.90 -8.80 1.97
C PRO A 213 -18.38 -10.24 1.99
N ILE A 214 -19.16 -11.16 1.43
CA ILE A 214 -18.75 -12.56 1.29
C ILE A 214 -17.55 -12.74 0.35
N SER A 215 -17.34 -11.79 -0.58
CA SER A 215 -16.19 -11.75 -1.49
C SER A 215 -14.87 -11.56 -0.74
N VAL A 216 -14.89 -10.97 0.46
CA VAL A 216 -13.70 -10.79 1.29
C VAL A 216 -13.27 -12.14 1.83
N GLY A 217 -12.16 -12.65 1.29
CA GLY A 217 -11.56 -13.91 1.69
C GLY A 217 -10.54 -13.76 2.83
N VAL A 218 -9.98 -12.57 3.01
CA VAL A 218 -8.95 -12.27 4.00
C VAL A 218 -9.27 -10.97 4.72
N ILE A 219 -9.24 -11.03 6.05
CA ILE A 219 -9.38 -9.87 6.93
C ILE A 219 -8.10 -9.76 7.75
N VAL A 220 -7.39 -8.65 7.63
CA VAL A 220 -6.21 -8.34 8.44
C VAL A 220 -6.61 -7.36 9.52
N LEU A 221 -6.54 -7.77 10.78
CA LEU A 221 -6.73 -6.87 11.90
C LEU A 221 -5.37 -6.44 12.42
N TRP A 222 -5.03 -5.17 12.25
CA TRP A 222 -3.83 -4.59 12.83
C TRP A 222 -4.15 -4.06 14.22
N VAL A 223 -3.66 -4.80 15.20
CA VAL A 223 -3.77 -4.50 16.62
C VAL A 223 -2.40 -4.57 17.26
N ARG A 224 -2.23 -3.84 18.37
CA ARG A 224 -1.08 -3.98 19.24
C ARG A 224 -1.44 -4.95 20.35
N VAL A 225 -0.98 -6.18 20.25
CA VAL A 225 -1.25 -7.20 21.27
C VAL A 225 -0.16 -7.23 22.33
N THR A 226 -0.60 -7.39 23.58
CA THR A 226 0.29 -7.61 24.73
C THR A 226 0.59 -9.10 24.95
N SER A 227 -0.15 -10.00 24.29
CA SER A 227 0.05 -11.45 24.38
C SER A 227 -0.32 -12.17 23.08
N LEU A 228 0.45 -13.21 22.73
CA LEU A 228 0.19 -14.05 21.55
C LEU A 228 -1.18 -14.76 21.65
N ARG A 229 -1.54 -15.28 22.83
CA ARG A 229 -2.84 -15.93 23.07
C ARG A 229 -4.02 -14.98 22.77
N GLY A 230 -3.85 -13.70 23.09
CA GLY A 230 -4.86 -12.69 22.75
C GLY A 230 -5.03 -12.56 21.24
N ALA A 231 -3.92 -12.39 20.52
CA ALA A 231 -3.93 -12.33 19.05
C ALA A 231 -4.56 -13.58 18.42
N GLU A 232 -4.24 -14.76 18.95
CA GLU A 232 -4.83 -16.03 18.49
C GLU A 232 -6.34 -16.10 18.74
N LYS A 233 -6.79 -15.63 19.91
CA LYS A 233 -8.23 -15.51 20.20
C LYS A 233 -8.93 -14.64 19.16
N LEU A 234 -8.38 -13.46 18.84
CA LEU A 234 -8.93 -12.57 17.82
C LEU A 234 -8.94 -13.21 16.43
N GLY A 235 -7.81 -13.83 16.03
CA GLY A 235 -7.71 -14.52 14.75
C GLY A 235 -8.58 -15.78 14.64
N GLY A 236 -9.05 -16.30 15.77
CA GLY A 236 -10.00 -17.43 15.84
C GLY A 236 -11.47 -17.03 15.73
N MET A 237 -11.80 -15.73 15.75
CA MET A 237 -13.20 -15.26 15.70
C MET A 237 -13.87 -15.49 14.35
N ASP A 238 -13.10 -15.48 13.26
CA ASP A 238 -13.58 -15.80 11.91
C ASP A 238 -12.42 -16.44 11.11
N PRO A 239 -12.68 -17.48 10.29
CA PRO A 239 -11.64 -18.18 9.53
C PRO A 239 -10.87 -17.29 8.54
N ARG A 240 -11.40 -16.12 8.18
CA ARG A 240 -10.77 -15.12 7.32
C ARG A 240 -9.83 -14.18 8.07
N VAL A 241 -9.94 -14.08 9.40
CA VAL A 241 -9.21 -13.09 10.20
C VAL A 241 -7.79 -13.54 10.49
N VAL A 242 -6.84 -12.64 10.24
CA VAL A 242 -5.42 -12.73 10.59
C VAL A 242 -5.04 -11.46 11.35
N VAL A 243 -4.31 -11.60 12.44
CA VAL A 243 -3.81 -10.49 13.25
C VAL A 243 -2.44 -10.06 12.76
N LEU A 244 -2.25 -8.77 12.54
CA LEU A 244 -0.97 -8.16 12.18
C LEU A 244 -0.40 -7.40 13.38
N GLU A 245 0.80 -7.79 13.82
CA GLU A 245 1.50 -7.21 14.97
C GLU A 245 2.80 -6.52 14.53
N THR A 246 3.02 -5.29 15.01
CA THR A 246 4.13 -4.43 14.56
C THR A 246 5.12 -3.99 15.62
N SER A 247 4.96 -4.42 16.87
CA SER A 247 5.86 -4.03 17.98
C SER A 247 7.31 -4.56 17.89
N GLY A 248 7.72 -5.07 16.73
CA GLY A 248 9.07 -5.55 16.44
C GLY A 248 9.28 -6.98 16.94
N LYS A 249 9.96 -7.80 16.14
CA LYS A 249 10.38 -9.15 16.53
C LYS A 249 11.27 -9.12 17.79
N GLU A 250 11.92 -8.00 18.08
CA GLU A 250 12.80 -7.81 19.25
C GLU A 250 12.13 -8.15 20.59
N LYS A 251 10.80 -7.98 20.72
CA LYS A 251 10.06 -8.42 21.91
C LYS A 251 9.79 -9.92 21.98
N TYR A 252 9.98 -10.63 20.88
CA TYR A 252 9.60 -12.04 20.68
C TYR A 252 10.76 -12.89 20.14
N VAL A 253 12.02 -12.41 20.21
CA VAL A 253 13.20 -13.09 19.63
C VAL A 253 13.42 -14.47 20.26
N ASP A 254 12.96 -14.67 21.49
CA ASP A 254 13.06 -15.95 22.18
C ASP A 254 11.87 -16.90 21.95
N CYS A 255 10.86 -16.48 21.17
CA CYS A 255 9.67 -17.29 20.89
C CYS A 255 9.75 -17.89 19.48
N GLU A 256 10.41 -19.04 19.33
CA GLU A 256 10.25 -19.87 18.12
C GLU A 256 8.76 -20.15 17.82
N GLU A 257 7.91 -20.19 18.85
CA GLU A 257 6.44 -20.32 18.74
C GLU A 257 5.77 -19.16 17.97
N ALA A 258 6.32 -17.95 18.00
CA ALA A 258 5.74 -16.80 17.31
C ALA A 258 5.79 -16.96 15.78
N VAL A 259 6.75 -17.74 15.27
CA VAL A 259 6.86 -18.06 13.83
C VAL A 259 5.74 -19.01 13.38
N VAL A 260 5.14 -19.76 14.30
CA VAL A 260 4.25 -20.89 13.97
C VAL A 260 2.76 -20.52 14.04
N SER A 261 2.39 -19.43 14.73
CA SER A 261 0.97 -19.12 14.94
C SER A 261 0.21 -19.00 13.60
N PRO A 262 -0.87 -19.76 13.38
CA PRO A 262 -1.64 -19.71 12.14
C PRO A 262 -2.48 -18.44 12.02
N HIS A 263 -2.57 -17.64 13.09
CA HIS A 263 -3.43 -16.47 13.18
C HIS A 263 -2.67 -15.15 13.14
N VAL A 264 -1.34 -15.14 13.33
CA VAL A 264 -0.58 -13.90 13.55
C VAL A 264 0.53 -13.73 12.50
N ILE A 265 0.68 -12.50 12.01
CA ILE A 265 1.79 -12.04 11.17
C ILE A 265 2.57 -10.98 11.95
N PHE A 266 3.90 -11.09 11.95
CA PHE A 266 4.79 -10.11 12.55
C PHE A 266 5.53 -9.35 11.44
N ARG A 267 5.35 -8.04 11.37
CA ARG A 267 5.99 -7.16 10.38
C ARG A 267 6.41 -5.87 11.06
N ASN A 268 7.61 -5.35 10.77
CA ASN A 268 7.98 -4.03 11.28
C ASN A 268 7.37 -2.92 10.39
N HIS A 269 7.41 -1.67 10.83
CA HIS A 269 6.85 -0.54 10.05
C HIS A 269 7.52 -0.34 8.67
N MET A 270 8.80 -0.67 8.55
CA MET A 270 9.53 -0.59 7.28
C MET A 270 9.06 -1.68 6.31
N ASP A 271 8.84 -2.91 6.79
CA ASP A 271 8.32 -4.00 5.98
C ASP A 271 6.94 -3.65 5.44
N LEU A 272 6.04 -3.13 6.29
CA LEU A 272 4.70 -2.72 5.85
C LEU A 272 4.73 -1.63 4.79
N ARG A 273 5.68 -0.70 4.89
CA ARG A 273 5.90 0.31 3.86
C ARG A 273 6.35 -0.35 2.55
N ASN A 274 7.27 -1.31 2.60
CA ASN A 274 7.79 -2.00 1.42
C ASN A 274 6.73 -2.90 0.77
N ASP A 275 5.90 -3.57 1.57
CA ASP A 275 4.80 -4.43 1.14
C ASP A 275 3.79 -3.68 0.24
N TRP A 276 3.56 -2.40 0.52
CA TRP A 276 2.71 -1.55 -0.34
C TRP A 276 3.41 -1.08 -1.61
N MET A 277 4.73 -0.92 -1.58
CA MET A 277 5.49 -0.40 -2.71
C MET A 277 5.81 -1.45 -3.76
N TYR A 278 5.58 -2.75 -3.47
CA TYR A 278 6.07 -3.87 -4.28
C TYR A 278 7.57 -3.74 -4.59
N VAL A 279 8.32 -3.06 -3.70
CA VAL A 279 9.78 -3.13 -3.76
C VAL A 279 10.10 -4.59 -3.57
N ALA A 280 10.90 -5.16 -4.48
CA ALA A 280 11.27 -6.58 -4.54
C ALA A 280 12.02 -7.04 -3.28
N CYS A 281 11.38 -6.97 -2.13
CA CYS A 281 11.72 -7.80 -1.00
C CYS A 281 11.52 -9.23 -1.49
N ARG A 282 12.58 -10.02 -1.44
CA ARG A 282 12.54 -11.46 -1.74
C ARG A 282 11.56 -12.22 -0.84
N GLU A 283 11.04 -11.57 0.19
CA GLU A 283 10.00 -12.06 1.07
C GLU A 283 8.61 -11.69 0.55
N GLU A 284 7.69 -12.61 0.76
CA GLU A 284 6.26 -12.46 0.52
C GLU A 284 5.64 -11.29 1.33
N ASP A 285 4.83 -10.44 0.68
CA ASP A 285 4.16 -9.32 1.35
C ASP A 285 3.18 -9.80 2.44
N TYR A 286 2.76 -8.91 3.36
CA TYR A 286 1.86 -9.32 4.44
C TYR A 286 0.49 -9.83 3.94
N TRP A 287 0.03 -9.37 2.77
CA TRP A 287 -1.22 -9.83 2.18
C TRP A 287 -1.15 -11.30 1.78
N SER A 288 -0.12 -11.66 1.02
CA SER A 288 0.14 -13.03 0.57
C SER A 288 0.37 -13.96 1.76
N GLN A 289 1.07 -13.49 2.80
CA GLN A 289 1.20 -14.24 4.06
C GLN A 289 -0.16 -14.48 4.74
N ALA A 290 -1.05 -13.49 4.74
CA ALA A 290 -2.38 -13.61 5.33
C ALA A 290 -3.25 -14.59 4.53
N GLU A 291 -3.22 -14.51 3.19
CA GLU A 291 -3.88 -15.47 2.30
C GLU A 291 -3.43 -16.90 2.60
N ARG A 292 -2.11 -17.15 2.65
CA ARG A 292 -1.57 -18.48 2.96
C ARG A 292 -2.02 -18.99 4.32
N LYS A 293 -2.07 -18.13 5.35
CA LYS A 293 -2.55 -18.51 6.68
C LYS A 293 -4.05 -18.85 6.68
N VAL A 294 -4.87 -18.09 5.97
CA VAL A 294 -6.30 -18.40 5.78
C VAL A 294 -6.48 -19.71 5.02
N GLN A 295 -5.79 -19.91 3.90
CA GLN A 295 -5.86 -21.14 3.09
C GLN A 295 -5.44 -22.38 3.89
N LYS A 296 -4.33 -22.30 4.62
CA LYS A 296 -3.86 -23.40 5.47
C LYS A 296 -4.89 -23.81 6.53
N ARG A 297 -5.68 -22.87 7.07
CA ARG A 297 -6.75 -23.15 8.01
C ARG A 297 -7.96 -23.82 7.35
N ARG A 298 -8.30 -23.43 6.12
CA ARG A 298 -9.42 -24.03 5.36
C ARG A 298 -9.20 -25.49 4.95
N HIS A 299 -7.94 -25.94 4.92
CA HIS A 299 -7.58 -27.32 4.58
C HIS A 299 -7.45 -28.27 5.78
N ARG A 300 -7.65 -27.78 7.00
CA ARG A 300 -7.65 -28.60 8.23
C ARG A 300 -9.08 -28.97 8.60
#